data_AF-A0A1V0TKN5-F1
#
_entry.id   AF-A0A1V0TKN5-F1
#
_cell.length_a   1.000
_cell.length_b   1.000
_cell.length_c   1.000
_cell.angle_alpha   90.00
_cell.angle_beta   90.00
_cell.angle_gamma   90.00
#
_symmetry.space_group_name_H-M   'P 1'
#
loop_
_entity.id
_entity.type
_entity.pdbx_description
1 polymer ?
#
loop_
_entity_poly.entity_id
_entity_poly.type
_entity_poly.pdbx_seq_one_letter_code
_entity_poly.pdbx_strand_id
1 'polypeptide(L)'
;MRHNSIPARTLIAAATTVVTGLLPLAGTASATPDSKPLPPVTVLADKSTASRGDIFVSPNSANSAYSSGVEILSGDGRRVVWSHKTPAGQQAADFRAQTYRGRPPVLTWWQGTGLGSLASGVNYIYDNRYQKVAEVRAGNGYTADGHEFLITGRGTALILAYKQETADLTGIGGSAHQAVIDGVVQEIDIRTGRVLFQWKAADHVPYAQSEQPLPSSPNKPWDWFHINAVKPDTDGDLLIDARNTWTTYKVDRHNGTVLWQLGGKASTFKEQAAPGQYLNTAGTIFSWQHDPEPLGGGLYSWFDNESAGAANTGARAVEELPFSRVVTVRVDEKARTATLVKSLNQPDYLSASSQGNAQPLRRGGAFVGWGSLPYVSEFNASGKAVFKARFPTGVNSYRAYRFPWK
;
A
#
# COMPACT_ATOMS: atom_id res chain seq x y z
N MET A 1 86.36 64.79 -10.71
CA MET A 1 85.23 64.16 -11.41
C MET A 1 85.51 62.67 -11.54
N ARG A 2 85.06 61.85 -10.58
CA ARG A 2 85.08 60.38 -10.56
C ARG A 2 84.84 59.86 -9.13
N HIS A 3 84.46 58.58 -9.06
CA HIS A 3 84.43 57.64 -7.92
C HIS A 3 83.09 57.58 -7.15
N ASN A 4 82.32 56.48 -7.16
CA ASN A 4 82.51 55.05 -6.80
C ASN A 4 82.01 54.73 -5.38
N SER A 5 81.43 53.52 -5.26
CA SER A 5 81.32 52.61 -4.09
C SER A 5 80.27 52.84 -2.97
N ILE A 6 79.15 52.06 -3.05
CA ILE A 6 78.62 50.97 -2.16
C ILE A 6 79.19 50.87 -0.70
N PRO A 7 78.54 50.22 0.30
CA PRO A 7 77.15 50.21 0.84
C PRO A 7 77.12 50.48 2.38
N ALA A 8 75.94 50.62 3.02
CA ALA A 8 75.81 50.28 4.45
C ALA A 8 74.38 49.97 4.87
N ARG A 9 74.27 48.92 5.69
CA ARG A 9 73.09 48.32 6.28
C ARG A 9 72.40 49.28 7.27
N THR A 10 71.08 49.40 7.19
CA THR A 10 70.28 49.97 8.27
C THR A 10 69.70 48.83 9.12
N LEU A 11 70.19 48.73 10.36
CA LEU A 11 69.49 48.04 11.44
C LEU A 11 68.26 48.88 11.83
N ILE A 12 67.07 48.31 11.73
CA ILE A 12 65.93 48.74 12.53
C ILE A 12 65.51 47.54 13.36
N ALA A 13 65.73 47.66 14.67
CA ALA A 13 65.32 46.70 15.67
C ALA A 13 63.82 46.85 15.98
N ALA A 14 63.27 45.70 16.35
CA ALA A 14 61.90 45.37 16.69
C ALA A 14 61.08 46.40 17.49
N ALA A 15 59.79 46.48 17.13
CA ALA A 15 58.71 46.58 18.10
C ALA A 15 57.53 45.70 17.65
N THR A 16 57.21 44.74 18.50
CA THR A 16 56.25 43.66 18.33
C THR A 16 54.82 44.21 18.27
N THR A 17 54.05 43.85 17.24
CA THR A 17 52.58 43.87 17.31
C THR A 17 52.06 42.56 16.76
N VAL A 18 51.46 41.77 17.64
CA VAL A 18 50.80 40.50 17.32
C VAL A 18 49.55 40.83 16.49
N VAL A 19 49.55 40.46 15.20
CA VAL A 19 48.33 40.40 14.40
C VAL A 19 47.68 39.05 14.65
N THR A 20 46.69 39.01 15.52
CA THR A 20 45.72 37.93 15.59
C THR A 20 44.89 37.96 14.31
N GLY A 21 45.25 37.11 13.35
CA GLY A 21 44.39 36.78 12.23
C GLY A 21 43.14 36.07 12.75
N LEU A 22 42.06 36.81 12.94
CA LEU A 22 40.71 36.27 13.04
C LEU A 22 40.39 35.64 11.67
N LEU A 23 40.54 34.32 11.59
CA LEU A 23 39.93 33.52 10.55
C LEU A 23 38.42 33.82 10.54
N PRO A 24 37.78 33.95 9.37
CA PRO A 24 36.33 34.10 9.34
C PRO A 24 35.74 32.84 9.97
N LEU A 25 34.88 33.03 10.96
CA LEU A 25 33.99 32.00 11.48
C LEU A 25 33.25 31.42 10.27
N ALA A 26 33.71 30.24 9.82
CA ALA A 26 32.92 29.41 8.95
C ALA A 26 31.62 29.16 9.71
N GLY A 27 30.54 29.76 9.21
CA GLY A 27 29.20 29.55 9.74
C GLY A 27 29.01 28.06 9.92
N THR A 28 28.66 27.66 11.14
CA THR A 28 28.21 26.31 11.43
C THR A 28 27.14 25.99 10.42
N ALA A 29 27.45 25.13 9.46
CA ALA A 29 26.46 24.53 8.60
C ALA A 29 25.41 23.96 9.54
N SER A 30 24.21 24.54 9.52
CA SER A 30 23.08 23.97 10.25
C SER A 30 22.97 22.53 9.78
N ALA A 31 22.97 21.58 10.72
CA ALA A 31 22.75 20.18 10.40
C ALA A 31 21.55 20.07 9.44
N THR A 32 21.81 19.53 8.24
CA THR A 32 20.79 19.28 7.23
C THR A 32 19.65 18.46 7.85
N PRO A 33 18.38 18.88 7.77
CA PRO A 33 17.28 18.02 8.14
C PRO A 33 17.22 16.82 7.17
N ASP A 34 17.16 15.60 7.73
CA ASP A 34 16.90 14.29 7.10
C ASP A 34 18.06 13.50 6.44
N SER A 35 18.99 13.02 7.28
CA SER A 35 20.07 12.08 6.91
C SER A 35 19.73 10.59 7.09
N LYS A 36 18.54 10.23 7.60
CA LYS A 36 18.22 8.83 7.95
C LYS A 36 18.14 7.94 6.71
N PRO A 37 18.71 6.72 6.71
CA PRO A 37 18.61 5.81 5.58
C PRO A 37 17.20 5.23 5.46
N LEU A 38 16.85 4.71 4.28
CA LEU A 38 15.74 3.76 4.16
C LEU A 38 16.14 2.41 4.79
N PRO A 39 15.17 1.64 5.31
CA PRO A 39 15.47 0.45 6.07
C PRO A 39 15.96 -0.70 5.17
N PRO A 40 17.10 -1.33 5.49
CA PRO A 40 17.59 -2.47 4.71
C PRO A 40 16.72 -3.70 4.95
N VAL A 41 16.67 -4.62 3.99
CA VAL A 41 16.07 -5.95 4.20
C VAL A 41 17.14 -6.99 4.50
N THR A 42 16.82 -7.93 5.38
CA THR A 42 17.60 -9.16 5.58
C THR A 42 16.97 -10.29 4.76
N VAL A 43 17.73 -10.84 3.82
CA VAL A 43 17.30 -12.00 3.02
C VAL A 43 17.48 -13.27 3.84
N LEU A 44 16.38 -13.98 4.09
CA LEU A 44 16.32 -15.20 4.91
C LEU A 44 16.32 -16.47 4.05
N ALA A 45 15.81 -16.39 2.82
CA ALA A 45 15.84 -17.47 1.86
C ALA A 45 15.85 -16.91 0.43
N ASP A 46 16.65 -17.51 -0.45
CA ASP A 46 16.78 -17.13 -1.86
C ASP A 46 17.18 -18.38 -2.66
N LYS A 47 16.19 -19.06 -3.24
CA LYS A 47 16.39 -20.30 -4.01
C LYS A 47 16.45 -19.98 -5.49
N SER A 48 17.22 -20.77 -6.25
CA SER A 48 17.36 -20.60 -7.72
C SER A 48 16.05 -20.67 -8.51
N THR A 49 15.00 -21.26 -7.92
CA THR A 49 13.64 -21.32 -8.49
C THR A 49 12.82 -20.06 -8.27
N ALA A 50 13.31 -19.08 -7.50
CA ALA A 50 12.66 -17.80 -7.35
C ALA A 50 12.66 -17.04 -8.68
N SER A 51 11.61 -16.25 -8.90
CA SER A 51 11.40 -15.50 -10.12
C SER A 51 12.50 -14.46 -10.32
N ARG A 52 12.75 -14.11 -11.58
CA ARG A 52 13.64 -12.99 -11.92
C ARG A 52 12.82 -11.70 -11.92
N GLY A 53 13.40 -10.63 -11.40
CA GLY A 53 12.75 -9.32 -11.30
C GLY A 53 13.10 -8.65 -9.99
N ASP A 54 13.10 -7.33 -10.02
CA ASP A 54 13.38 -6.48 -8.87
C ASP A 54 12.16 -6.38 -7.96
N ILE A 55 12.41 -6.12 -6.68
CA ILE A 55 11.41 -6.13 -5.61
C ILE A 55 11.04 -4.68 -5.30
N PHE A 56 9.75 -4.39 -5.29
CA PHE A 56 9.19 -3.07 -5.07
C PHE A 56 8.51 -3.05 -3.72
N VAL A 57 8.96 -2.15 -2.85
CA VAL A 57 8.47 -1.99 -1.49
C VAL A 57 8.28 -0.52 -1.15
N SER A 58 7.38 -0.25 -0.21
CA SER A 58 7.08 1.09 0.31
C SER A 58 7.30 1.07 1.82
N PRO A 59 8.57 1.02 2.29
CA PRO A 59 8.85 0.91 3.70
C PRO A 59 8.27 2.09 4.48
N ASN A 60 7.49 1.76 5.49
CA ASN A 60 6.98 2.68 6.48
C ASN A 60 7.63 2.35 7.82
N SER A 61 8.22 3.36 8.47
CA SER A 61 8.99 3.15 9.69
C SER A 61 8.40 3.86 10.90
N ALA A 62 8.01 3.08 11.90
CA ALA A 62 7.82 3.54 13.27
C ALA A 62 9.16 3.62 14.04
N ASN A 63 10.24 3.10 13.45
CA ASN A 63 11.57 3.13 14.03
C ASN A 63 12.28 4.43 13.65
N SER A 64 12.56 5.26 14.66
CA SER A 64 13.19 6.56 14.46
C SER A 64 14.58 6.53 13.78
N ALA A 65 15.22 5.37 13.65
CA ALA A 65 16.48 5.20 12.93
C ALA A 65 16.35 5.24 11.40
N TYR A 66 15.15 5.03 10.86
CA TYR A 66 14.93 4.93 9.40
C TYR A 66 13.93 5.97 8.90
N SER A 67 14.06 6.32 7.62
CA SER A 67 13.04 7.08 6.88
C SER A 67 11.98 6.15 6.30
N SER A 68 10.84 6.72 5.93
CA SER A 68 9.82 6.09 5.09
C SER A 68 10.04 6.47 3.62
N GLY A 69 9.50 5.69 2.68
CA GLY A 69 9.72 5.95 1.26
C GLY A 69 9.24 4.83 0.36
N VAL A 70 9.81 4.81 -0.84
CA VAL A 70 9.69 3.73 -1.82
C VAL A 70 11.08 3.26 -2.24
N GLU A 71 11.21 1.97 -2.51
CA GLU A 71 12.48 1.35 -2.82
C GLU A 71 12.32 0.19 -3.82
N ILE A 72 13.21 0.19 -4.82
CA ILE A 72 13.43 -0.93 -5.72
C ILE A 72 14.68 -1.64 -5.24
N LEU A 73 14.53 -2.86 -4.78
CA LEU A 73 15.62 -3.75 -4.41
C LEU A 73 15.93 -4.67 -5.59
N SER A 74 17.20 -5.04 -5.75
CA SER A 74 17.60 -6.08 -6.69
C SER A 74 16.78 -7.34 -6.45
N GLY A 75 16.60 -8.15 -7.48
CA GLY A 75 15.81 -9.38 -7.33
C GLY A 75 16.26 -10.29 -6.18
N ASP A 76 17.53 -10.32 -5.84
CA ASP A 76 18.04 -11.11 -4.72
C ASP A 76 17.90 -10.42 -3.34
N GLY A 77 17.37 -9.19 -3.32
CA GLY A 77 17.12 -8.37 -2.14
C GLY A 77 18.35 -7.69 -1.53
N ARG A 78 19.54 -7.81 -2.14
CA ARG A 78 20.81 -7.39 -1.50
C ARG A 78 21.30 -6.00 -1.87
N ARG A 79 20.76 -5.39 -2.91
CA ARG A 79 21.20 -4.07 -3.39
C ARG A 79 20.00 -3.17 -3.67
N VAL A 80 20.12 -1.92 -3.28
CA VAL A 80 19.19 -0.86 -3.69
C VAL A 80 19.45 -0.53 -5.16
N VAL A 81 18.44 -0.70 -6.01
CA VAL A 81 18.47 -0.30 -7.42
C VAL A 81 18.12 1.18 -7.53
N TRP A 82 17.05 1.59 -6.83
CA TRP A 82 16.62 2.97 -6.76
C TRP A 82 15.79 3.18 -5.50
N SER A 83 15.76 4.40 -4.98
CA SER A 83 14.90 4.76 -3.87
C SER A 83 14.51 6.22 -3.85
N HIS A 84 13.39 6.50 -3.17
CA HIS A 84 12.88 7.84 -2.94
C HIS A 84 12.29 7.92 -1.54
N LYS A 85 12.85 8.79 -0.69
CA LYS A 85 12.35 9.04 0.67
C LYS A 85 11.16 9.98 0.62
N THR A 86 10.16 9.72 1.45
CA THR A 86 9.11 10.71 1.69
C THR A 86 9.61 11.81 2.62
N PRO A 87 9.07 13.04 2.53
CA PRO A 87 9.29 14.06 3.54
C PRO A 87 8.88 13.56 4.94
N ALA A 88 9.55 14.07 5.99
CA ALA A 88 9.19 13.76 7.37
C ALA A 88 7.68 13.94 7.64
N GLY A 89 7.08 12.95 8.30
CA GLY A 89 5.63 12.90 8.58
C GLY A 89 4.77 12.37 7.43
N GLN A 90 5.31 12.18 6.23
CA GLN A 90 4.62 11.52 5.13
C GLN A 90 5.00 10.05 5.01
N GLN A 91 4.08 9.28 4.44
CA GLN A 91 4.23 7.87 4.12
C GLN A 91 4.03 7.69 2.61
N ALA A 92 4.50 6.56 2.09
CA ALA A 92 4.19 6.11 0.74
C ALA A 92 3.55 4.71 0.79
N ALA A 93 2.72 4.40 -0.19
CA ALA A 93 2.02 3.12 -0.30
C ALA A 93 1.76 2.77 -1.77
N ASP A 94 1.39 1.50 -1.99
CA ASP A 94 1.09 0.92 -3.31
C ASP A 94 2.20 1.19 -4.37
N PHE A 95 3.47 1.05 -3.95
CA PHE A 95 4.61 1.24 -4.85
C PHE A 95 4.80 0.06 -5.80
N ARG A 96 4.57 0.31 -7.10
CA ARG A 96 4.65 -0.73 -8.13
C ARG A 96 5.02 -0.17 -9.50
N ALA A 97 5.40 -1.07 -10.40
CA ALA A 97 5.53 -0.76 -11.82
C ALA A 97 4.18 -0.94 -12.53
N GLN A 98 3.80 0.01 -13.38
CA GLN A 98 2.57 -0.03 -14.19
C GLN A 98 2.84 0.39 -15.63
N THR A 99 1.85 0.26 -16.51
CA THR A 99 1.95 0.74 -17.89
C THR A 99 1.14 2.01 -18.07
N TYR A 100 1.74 3.05 -18.64
CA TYR A 100 1.06 4.30 -18.97
C TYR A 100 1.31 4.69 -20.43
N ARG A 101 0.24 4.79 -21.24
CA ARG A 101 0.28 5.17 -22.68
C ARG A 101 1.24 4.35 -23.54
N GLY A 102 1.32 3.04 -23.31
CA GLY A 102 2.18 2.14 -24.10
C GLY A 102 3.69 2.44 -24.00
N ARG A 103 4.11 3.26 -23.03
CA ARG A 103 5.52 3.55 -22.74
C ARG A 103 6.16 2.36 -21.99
N PRO A 104 7.50 2.33 -21.89
CA PRO A 104 8.17 1.49 -20.89
C PRO A 104 7.50 1.64 -19.52
N PRO A 105 7.59 0.61 -18.65
CA PRO A 105 6.94 0.64 -17.35
C PRO A 105 7.26 1.92 -16.58
N VAL A 106 6.23 2.50 -15.97
CA VAL A 106 6.31 3.66 -15.08
C VAL A 106 6.31 3.18 -13.63
N LEU A 107 6.93 3.96 -12.75
CA LEU A 107 6.82 3.81 -11.31
C LEU A 107 5.60 4.57 -10.81
N THR A 108 4.87 3.97 -9.89
CA THR A 108 3.67 4.57 -9.30
C THR A 108 3.65 4.34 -7.80
N TRP A 109 3.22 5.33 -7.04
CA TRP A 109 2.89 5.20 -5.62
C TRP A 109 1.93 6.31 -5.20
N TRP A 110 1.21 6.08 -4.12
CA TRP A 110 0.59 7.14 -3.34
C TRP A 110 1.58 7.69 -2.32
N GLN A 111 1.55 8.99 -2.07
CA GLN A 111 2.29 9.62 -0.97
C GLN A 111 1.49 10.74 -0.29
N GLY A 112 1.52 10.78 1.03
CA GLY A 112 0.80 11.77 1.82
C GLY A 112 0.86 11.54 3.32
N THR A 113 -0.07 12.16 4.05
CA THR A 113 -0.24 12.02 5.51
C THR A 113 -1.50 11.23 5.82
N GLY A 114 -1.40 10.27 6.74
CA GLY A 114 -2.47 9.31 7.03
C GLY A 114 -2.57 8.26 5.92
N LEU A 115 -2.76 6.99 6.30
CA LEU A 115 -3.02 5.89 5.37
C LEU A 115 -4.35 5.28 5.78
N GLY A 116 -5.32 5.26 4.86
CA GLY A 116 -6.69 4.94 5.19
C GLY A 116 -7.46 6.06 5.84
N SER A 117 -8.79 5.89 5.87
CA SER A 117 -9.68 6.86 6.50
C SER A 117 -9.47 8.26 5.90
N LEU A 118 -9.39 9.32 6.72
CA LEU A 118 -9.19 10.71 6.28
C LEU A 118 -7.73 11.02 5.87
N ALA A 119 -7.13 10.13 5.07
CA ALA A 119 -5.83 10.32 4.45
C ALA A 119 -5.81 11.54 3.53
N SER A 120 -4.64 12.19 3.43
CA SER A 120 -4.40 13.28 2.49
C SER A 120 -3.12 13.05 1.72
N GLY A 121 -3.24 12.64 0.46
CA GLY A 121 -2.09 12.45 -0.42
C GLY A 121 -2.35 12.61 -1.91
N VAL A 122 -1.32 12.26 -2.67
CA VAL A 122 -1.23 12.42 -4.12
C VAL A 122 -0.63 11.15 -4.70
N ASN A 123 -1.15 10.74 -5.87
CA ASN A 123 -0.62 9.61 -6.62
C ASN A 123 0.40 10.09 -7.64
N TYR A 124 1.63 9.58 -7.56
CA TYR A 124 2.75 9.98 -8.40
C TYR A 124 3.02 8.97 -9.50
N ILE A 125 3.35 9.47 -10.70
CA ILE A 125 3.80 8.65 -11.84
C ILE A 125 5.19 9.15 -12.26
N TYR A 126 6.17 8.24 -12.22
CA TYR A 126 7.55 8.50 -12.63
C TYR A 126 7.92 7.58 -13.81
N ASP A 127 8.71 8.07 -14.76
CA ASP A 127 9.21 7.24 -15.85
C ASP A 127 10.38 6.33 -15.42
N ASN A 128 10.87 5.52 -16.36
CA ASN A 128 12.02 4.64 -16.15
C ASN A 128 13.38 5.37 -16.07
N ARG A 129 13.37 6.71 -16.15
CA ARG A 129 14.53 7.58 -15.87
C ARG A 129 14.36 8.30 -14.53
N TYR A 130 13.40 7.84 -13.73
CA TYR A 130 13.09 8.36 -12.40
C TYR A 130 12.70 9.84 -12.41
N GLN A 131 12.06 10.30 -13.49
CA GLN A 131 11.50 11.65 -13.59
C GLN A 131 9.99 11.60 -13.42
N LYS A 132 9.44 12.53 -12.62
CA LYS A 132 8.00 12.68 -12.48
C LYS A 132 7.38 13.09 -13.81
N VAL A 133 6.42 12.31 -14.29
CA VAL A 133 5.71 12.56 -15.57
C VAL A 133 4.24 12.93 -15.38
N ALA A 134 3.64 12.57 -14.25
CA ALA A 134 2.27 12.97 -13.90
C ALA A 134 2.01 12.86 -12.40
N GLU A 135 0.96 13.55 -11.96
CA GLU A 135 0.32 13.39 -10.65
C GLU A 135 -1.18 13.15 -10.87
N VAL A 136 -1.78 12.31 -10.04
CA VAL A 136 -3.22 12.08 -10.01
C VAL A 136 -3.73 12.44 -8.63
N ARG A 137 -4.77 13.28 -8.60
CA ARG A 137 -5.44 13.75 -7.37
C ARG A 137 -6.90 13.33 -7.45
N ALA A 138 -7.50 13.04 -6.31
CA ALA A 138 -8.95 12.88 -6.24
C ALA A 138 -9.66 14.20 -6.62
N GLY A 139 -10.81 14.08 -7.28
CA GLY A 139 -11.64 15.21 -7.66
C GLY A 139 -12.83 15.38 -6.72
N ASN A 140 -13.74 16.32 -7.04
CA ASN A 140 -15.00 16.55 -6.33
C ASN A 140 -14.86 16.84 -4.82
N GLY A 141 -13.75 17.45 -4.40
CA GLY A 141 -13.50 17.80 -2.99
C GLY A 141 -13.00 16.65 -2.12
N TYR A 142 -12.66 15.50 -2.72
CA TYR A 142 -12.02 14.37 -2.03
C TYR A 142 -10.50 14.50 -2.07
N THR A 143 -9.84 13.72 -1.20
CA THR A 143 -8.39 13.51 -1.27
C THR A 143 -8.07 12.05 -1.53
N ALA A 144 -7.03 11.80 -2.33
CA ALA A 144 -6.63 10.44 -2.66
C ALA A 144 -6.09 9.72 -1.42
N ASP A 145 -6.53 8.50 -1.25
CA ASP A 145 -6.09 7.57 -0.22
C ASP A 145 -4.98 6.64 -0.72
N GLY A 146 -4.19 6.09 0.21
CA GLY A 146 -3.01 5.29 -0.07
C GLY A 146 -3.26 3.79 -0.33
N HIS A 147 -4.49 3.30 -0.25
CA HIS A 147 -4.74 1.86 -0.40
C HIS A 147 -4.66 1.36 -1.84
N GLU A 148 -4.99 2.19 -2.85
CA GLU A 148 -4.95 1.77 -4.26
C GLU A 148 -4.70 2.94 -5.23
N PHE A 149 -3.78 2.72 -6.16
CA PHE A 149 -3.55 3.56 -7.32
C PHE A 149 -3.28 2.70 -8.56
N LEU A 150 -4.29 2.48 -9.40
CA LEU A 150 -4.21 1.60 -10.56
C LEU A 150 -4.42 2.35 -11.88
N ILE A 151 -3.41 2.32 -12.76
CA ILE A 151 -3.51 2.86 -14.12
C ILE A 151 -4.21 1.83 -15.02
N THR A 152 -5.30 2.25 -15.66
CA THR A 152 -6.02 1.40 -16.62
C THR A 152 -5.42 1.49 -18.02
N GLY A 153 -5.72 0.50 -18.86
CA GLY A 153 -5.33 0.51 -20.28
C GLY A 153 -5.88 1.70 -21.09
N ARG A 154 -6.85 2.46 -20.55
CA ARG A 154 -7.44 3.66 -21.18
C ARG A 154 -6.67 4.94 -20.88
N GLY A 155 -5.58 4.88 -20.11
CA GLY A 155 -4.85 6.06 -19.66
C GLY A 155 -5.56 6.84 -18.56
N THR A 156 -6.49 6.19 -17.86
CA THR A 156 -7.16 6.66 -16.65
C THR A 156 -6.54 5.99 -15.41
N ALA A 157 -6.88 6.46 -14.22
CA ALA A 157 -6.49 5.89 -12.96
C ALA A 157 -7.71 5.58 -12.09
N LEU A 158 -7.79 4.35 -11.58
CA LEU A 158 -8.65 4.01 -10.46
C LEU A 158 -7.92 4.35 -9.16
N ILE A 159 -8.59 5.11 -8.30
CA ILE A 159 -8.07 5.51 -7.00
C ILE A 159 -9.14 5.35 -5.93
N LEU A 160 -8.70 5.26 -4.69
CA LEU A 160 -9.58 5.33 -3.53
C LEU A 160 -9.53 6.71 -2.88
N ALA A 161 -10.62 7.05 -2.21
CA ALA A 161 -10.75 8.23 -1.38
C ALA A 161 -11.76 7.95 -0.27
N TYR A 162 -11.77 8.83 0.73
CA TYR A 162 -12.72 8.79 1.82
C TYR A 162 -13.31 10.16 2.07
N LYS A 163 -14.49 10.18 2.68
CA LYS A 163 -15.09 11.41 3.20
C LYS A 163 -15.87 11.14 4.47
N GLN A 164 -15.75 12.04 5.43
CA GLN A 164 -16.61 12.02 6.59
C GLN A 164 -17.98 12.61 6.23
N GLU A 165 -19.03 11.87 6.55
CA GLU A 165 -20.42 12.25 6.33
C GLU A 165 -21.23 12.02 7.63
N THR A 166 -22.53 12.33 7.59
CA THR A 166 -23.47 12.02 8.68
C THR A 166 -24.57 11.11 8.16
N ALA A 167 -24.89 10.05 8.89
CA ALA A 167 -25.87 9.05 8.51
C ALA A 167 -26.87 8.75 9.64
N ASP A 168 -28.07 8.35 9.26
CA ASP A 168 -29.07 7.79 10.18
C ASP A 168 -28.82 6.29 10.35
N LEU A 169 -28.42 5.88 11.56
CA LEU A 169 -28.14 4.49 11.93
C LEU A 169 -29.16 3.95 12.95
N THR A 170 -30.30 4.61 13.15
CA THR A 170 -31.33 4.15 14.10
C THR A 170 -31.80 2.72 13.80
N GLY A 171 -31.86 2.34 12.52
CA GLY A 171 -32.22 0.98 12.07
C GLY A 171 -31.28 -0.13 12.53
N ILE A 172 -30.07 0.20 13.00
CA ILE A 172 -29.10 -0.75 13.57
C ILE A 172 -28.74 -0.44 15.03
N GLY A 173 -29.57 0.36 15.72
CA GLY A 173 -29.38 0.73 17.12
C GLY A 173 -28.38 1.88 17.35
N GLY A 174 -27.97 2.58 16.29
CA GLY A 174 -27.12 3.75 16.35
C GLY A 174 -27.89 5.08 16.45
N SER A 175 -27.17 6.19 16.28
CA SER A 175 -27.75 7.53 16.25
C SER A 175 -28.36 7.88 14.89
N ALA A 176 -29.39 8.73 14.88
CA ALA A 176 -29.92 9.35 13.66
C ALA A 176 -28.94 10.34 12.99
N HIS A 177 -27.88 10.75 13.71
CA HIS A 177 -26.87 11.69 13.25
C HIS A 177 -25.46 11.16 13.55
N GLN A 178 -25.18 9.92 13.16
CA GLN A 178 -23.86 9.32 13.35
C GLN A 178 -22.87 9.90 12.35
N ALA A 179 -21.70 10.34 12.83
CA ALA A 179 -20.56 10.60 11.97
C ALA A 179 -20.02 9.27 11.40
N VAL A 180 -19.90 9.18 10.07
CA VAL A 180 -19.41 7.99 9.36
C VAL A 180 -18.27 8.37 8.42
N ILE A 181 -17.40 7.42 8.12
CA ILE A 181 -16.37 7.55 7.08
C ILE A 181 -16.81 6.70 5.90
N ASP A 182 -17.11 7.35 4.79
CA ASP A 182 -17.59 6.70 3.58
C ASP A 182 -16.45 6.48 2.59
N GLY A 183 -16.40 5.28 2.01
CA GLY A 183 -15.39 4.86 1.05
C GLY A 183 -15.81 5.19 -0.38
N VAL A 184 -14.89 5.72 -1.17
CA VAL A 184 -15.16 6.19 -2.54
C VAL A 184 -14.14 5.64 -3.52
N VAL A 185 -14.64 5.16 -4.65
CA VAL A 185 -13.83 4.89 -5.85
C VAL A 185 -13.97 6.05 -6.81
N GLN A 186 -12.86 6.49 -7.40
CA GLN A 186 -12.89 7.36 -8.57
C GLN A 186 -12.10 6.77 -9.73
N GLU A 187 -12.63 6.91 -10.95
CA GLU A 187 -11.83 6.77 -12.17
C GLU A 187 -11.51 8.16 -12.73
N ILE A 188 -10.23 8.46 -12.88
CA ILE A 188 -9.73 9.79 -13.22
C ILE A 188 -8.98 9.74 -14.54
N ASP A 189 -9.30 10.63 -15.47
CA ASP A 189 -8.47 10.84 -16.65
C ASP A 189 -7.13 11.48 -16.24
N ILE A 190 -6.03 10.74 -16.39
CA ILE A 190 -4.71 11.16 -15.89
C ILE A 190 -4.24 12.46 -16.57
N ARG A 191 -4.66 12.71 -17.81
CA ARG A 191 -4.22 13.89 -18.58
C ARG A 191 -4.90 15.17 -18.12
N THR A 192 -6.19 15.09 -17.88
CA THR A 192 -7.06 16.25 -17.67
C THR A 192 -7.45 16.43 -16.20
N GLY A 193 -7.26 15.41 -15.35
CA GLY A 193 -7.68 15.41 -13.96
C GLY A 193 -9.20 15.27 -13.79
N ARG A 194 -9.95 14.99 -14.86
CA ARG A 194 -11.41 14.85 -14.78
C ARG A 194 -11.80 13.53 -14.14
N VAL A 195 -12.72 13.60 -13.18
CA VAL A 195 -13.41 12.41 -12.67
C VAL A 195 -14.41 11.93 -13.73
N LEU A 196 -14.22 10.69 -14.19
CA LEU A 196 -15.06 10.05 -15.20
C LEU A 196 -16.11 9.12 -14.59
N PHE A 197 -15.81 8.58 -13.42
CA PHE A 197 -16.67 7.70 -12.64
C PHE A 197 -16.42 7.95 -11.15
N GLN A 198 -17.48 7.89 -10.35
CA GLN A 198 -17.40 7.97 -8.89
C GLN A 198 -18.45 7.03 -8.29
N TRP A 199 -18.03 6.20 -7.35
CA TRP A 199 -18.89 5.27 -6.63
C TRP A 199 -18.69 5.45 -5.13
N LYS A 200 -19.78 5.60 -4.38
CA LYS A 200 -19.75 5.83 -2.93
C LYS A 200 -20.40 4.65 -2.22
N ALA A 201 -19.72 4.07 -1.24
CA ALA A 201 -20.20 2.85 -0.60
C ALA A 201 -21.60 3.02 0.02
N ALA A 202 -21.87 4.15 0.67
CA ALA A 202 -23.15 4.43 1.30
C ALA A 202 -24.36 4.49 0.33
N ASP A 203 -24.13 4.74 -0.96
CA ASP A 203 -25.20 4.75 -1.98
C ASP A 203 -25.63 3.33 -2.39
N HIS A 204 -24.81 2.31 -2.07
CA HIS A 204 -24.95 0.96 -2.62
C HIS A 204 -24.96 -0.16 -1.57
N VAL A 205 -24.33 0.04 -0.41
CA VAL A 205 -24.16 -1.00 0.61
C VAL A 205 -24.77 -0.53 1.94
N PRO A 206 -25.69 -1.32 2.54
CA PRO A 206 -26.25 -0.99 3.85
C PRO A 206 -25.20 -1.00 4.96
N TYR A 207 -25.24 0.01 5.84
CA TYR A 207 -24.40 0.10 7.04
C TYR A 207 -24.46 -1.15 7.94
N ALA A 208 -25.61 -1.84 7.96
CA ALA A 208 -25.82 -3.07 8.73
C ALA A 208 -24.87 -4.22 8.32
N GLN A 209 -24.30 -4.17 7.12
CA GLN A 209 -23.33 -5.16 6.64
C GLN A 209 -21.94 -5.00 7.26
N SER A 210 -21.66 -3.90 7.97
CA SER A 210 -20.39 -3.73 8.68
C SER A 210 -20.23 -4.77 9.79
N GLU A 211 -19.03 -5.36 9.86
CA GLU A 211 -18.56 -6.22 10.95
C GLU A 211 -17.94 -5.41 12.09
N GLN A 212 -17.84 -4.09 11.94
CA GLN A 212 -17.39 -3.21 13.01
C GLN A 212 -18.50 -2.98 14.04
N PRO A 213 -18.18 -2.98 15.34
CA PRO A 213 -19.12 -2.51 16.34
C PRO A 213 -19.43 -1.02 16.10
N LEU A 214 -20.66 -0.61 16.43
CA LEU A 214 -21.01 0.81 16.47
C LEU A 214 -20.11 1.56 17.46
N PRO A 215 -19.73 2.81 17.17
CA PRO A 215 -18.91 3.59 18.07
C PRO A 215 -19.69 3.94 19.35
N SER A 216 -18.96 4.17 20.44
CA SER A 216 -19.55 4.56 21.73
C SER A 216 -20.20 5.95 21.75
N SER A 217 -19.98 6.77 20.71
CA SER A 217 -20.51 8.12 20.61
C SER A 217 -20.85 8.48 19.16
N PRO A 218 -21.95 9.21 18.91
CA PRO A 218 -22.32 9.69 17.57
C PRO A 218 -21.29 10.58 16.90
N ASN A 219 -20.46 11.28 17.68
CA ASN A 219 -19.46 12.21 17.16
C ASN A 219 -18.14 11.53 16.80
N LYS A 220 -17.95 10.26 17.16
CA LYS A 220 -16.77 9.49 16.76
C LYS A 220 -17.03 8.94 15.35
N PRO A 221 -16.27 9.35 14.32
CA PRO A 221 -16.48 8.84 12.97
C PRO A 221 -16.37 7.31 12.93
N TRP A 222 -17.39 6.67 12.37
CA TRP A 222 -17.44 5.22 12.23
C TRP A 222 -16.98 4.81 10.83
N ASP A 223 -15.83 4.15 10.78
CA ASP A 223 -15.30 3.56 9.56
C ASP A 223 -15.95 2.20 9.31
N TRP A 224 -17.15 2.22 8.76
CA TRP A 224 -18.01 1.05 8.64
C TRP A 224 -17.65 0.15 7.44
N PHE A 225 -17.10 0.74 6.37
CA PHE A 225 -16.83 0.06 5.11
C PHE A 225 -15.33 -0.25 4.91
N HIS A 226 -14.47 0.74 5.14
CA HIS A 226 -13.01 0.66 4.96
C HIS A 226 -12.58 0.04 3.63
N ILE A 227 -12.77 0.80 2.55
CA ILE A 227 -12.39 0.40 1.19
C ILE A 227 -10.86 0.32 1.04
N ASN A 228 -10.32 -0.82 0.62
CA ASN A 228 -8.86 -1.05 0.61
C ASN A 228 -8.32 -1.55 -0.74
N ALA A 229 -9.18 -1.79 -1.73
CA ALA A 229 -8.77 -2.05 -3.10
C ALA A 229 -9.87 -1.73 -4.11
N VAL A 230 -9.47 -1.40 -5.33
CA VAL A 230 -10.33 -1.39 -6.51
C VAL A 230 -9.54 -1.86 -7.73
N LYS A 231 -10.06 -2.84 -8.46
CA LYS A 231 -9.42 -3.38 -9.66
C LYS A 231 -10.42 -3.69 -10.77
N PRO A 232 -10.02 -3.58 -12.04
CA PRO A 232 -10.82 -4.15 -13.12
C PRO A 232 -10.83 -5.68 -13.01
N ASP A 233 -12.00 -6.29 -13.13
CA ASP A 233 -12.15 -7.72 -13.40
C ASP A 233 -11.85 -8.00 -14.89
N THR A 234 -11.83 -9.28 -15.25
CA THR A 234 -11.52 -9.77 -16.60
C THR A 234 -12.55 -9.40 -17.67
N ASP A 235 -13.77 -9.04 -17.28
CA ASP A 235 -14.83 -8.54 -18.15
C ASP A 235 -14.92 -7.01 -18.20
N GLY A 236 -14.09 -6.30 -17.43
CA GLY A 236 -14.01 -4.85 -17.41
C GLY A 236 -14.84 -4.19 -16.31
N ASP A 237 -15.67 -4.93 -15.58
CA ASP A 237 -16.32 -4.47 -14.35
C ASP A 237 -15.30 -4.27 -13.22
N LEU A 238 -15.74 -3.77 -12.07
CA LEU A 238 -14.87 -3.46 -10.95
C LEU A 238 -15.02 -4.48 -9.83
N LEU A 239 -13.91 -4.96 -9.29
CA LEU A 239 -13.83 -5.54 -7.96
C LEU A 239 -13.51 -4.42 -6.98
N ILE A 240 -14.35 -4.24 -5.97
CA ILE A 240 -14.16 -3.30 -4.87
C ILE A 240 -14.06 -4.10 -3.57
N ASP A 241 -12.99 -3.91 -2.81
CA ASP A 241 -12.75 -4.65 -1.58
C ASP A 241 -12.94 -3.78 -0.34
N ALA A 242 -13.62 -4.34 0.66
CA ALA A 242 -13.99 -3.64 1.88
C ALA A 242 -13.61 -4.47 3.10
N ARG A 243 -12.62 -3.96 3.82
CA ARG A 243 -12.04 -4.61 4.99
C ARG A 243 -13.06 -4.77 6.12
N ASN A 244 -13.94 -3.80 6.32
CA ASN A 244 -14.80 -3.75 7.51
C ASN A 244 -16.18 -4.39 7.29
N THR A 245 -16.49 -4.85 6.08
CA THR A 245 -17.64 -5.72 5.79
C THR A 245 -17.22 -7.16 5.49
N TRP A 246 -15.91 -7.46 5.51
CA TRP A 246 -15.32 -8.74 5.08
C TRP A 246 -15.80 -9.17 3.70
N THR A 247 -15.93 -8.21 2.79
CA THR A 247 -16.61 -8.44 1.52
C THR A 247 -15.85 -7.83 0.34
N THR A 248 -15.78 -8.58 -0.76
CA THR A 248 -15.48 -8.03 -2.08
C THR A 248 -16.76 -7.95 -2.90
N TYR A 249 -16.97 -6.82 -3.55
CA TYR A 249 -18.11 -6.51 -4.40
C TYR A 249 -17.68 -6.48 -5.86
N LYS A 250 -18.40 -7.17 -6.74
CA LYS A 250 -18.32 -6.89 -8.17
C LYS A 250 -19.35 -5.85 -8.53
N VAL A 251 -18.89 -4.79 -9.21
CA VAL A 251 -19.67 -3.59 -9.50
C VAL A 251 -19.64 -3.33 -10.99
N ASP A 252 -20.83 -3.17 -11.57
CA ASP A 252 -21.02 -2.73 -12.94
C ASP A 252 -20.36 -1.36 -13.13
N ARG A 253 -19.38 -1.28 -14.03
CA ARG A 253 -18.60 -0.06 -14.20
C ARG A 253 -19.39 1.11 -14.78
N HIS A 254 -20.48 0.83 -15.48
CA HIS A 254 -21.26 1.83 -16.20
C HIS A 254 -22.28 2.53 -15.30
N ASN A 255 -22.93 1.77 -14.42
CA ASN A 255 -24.02 2.28 -13.59
C ASN A 255 -23.76 2.16 -12.07
N GLY A 256 -22.68 1.50 -11.64
CA GLY A 256 -22.32 1.37 -10.22
C GLY A 256 -23.12 0.32 -9.45
N THR A 257 -23.95 -0.49 -10.11
CA THR A 257 -24.74 -1.54 -9.45
C THR A 257 -23.84 -2.66 -8.94
N VAL A 258 -24.07 -3.09 -7.70
CA VAL A 258 -23.42 -4.30 -7.15
C VAL A 258 -24.05 -5.54 -7.82
N LEU A 259 -23.26 -6.25 -8.62
CA LEU A 259 -23.66 -7.46 -9.35
C LEU A 259 -23.62 -8.71 -8.48
N TRP A 260 -22.58 -8.80 -7.64
CA TRP A 260 -22.47 -9.81 -6.61
C TRP A 260 -21.57 -9.32 -5.48
N GLN A 261 -21.69 -9.97 -4.33
CA GLN A 261 -20.80 -9.78 -3.19
C GLN A 261 -20.38 -11.14 -2.63
N LEU A 262 -19.10 -11.28 -2.29
CA LEU A 262 -18.49 -12.48 -1.72
C LEU A 262 -17.94 -12.15 -0.33
N GLY A 263 -18.35 -12.93 0.67
CA GLY A 263 -17.99 -12.74 2.06
C GLY A 263 -19.00 -11.91 2.85
N GLY A 264 -18.72 -11.75 4.15
CA GLY A 264 -19.49 -10.93 5.09
C GLY A 264 -20.95 -11.39 5.30
N LYS A 265 -21.73 -10.50 5.92
CA LYS A 265 -23.12 -10.77 6.34
C LYS A 265 -24.12 -11.03 5.21
N ALA A 266 -23.76 -10.68 3.98
CA ALA A 266 -24.69 -10.68 2.84
C ALA A 266 -24.09 -11.32 1.57
N SER A 267 -23.13 -12.25 1.75
CA SER A 267 -22.56 -13.04 0.65
C SER A 267 -23.65 -13.60 -0.27
N THR A 268 -23.52 -13.35 -1.57
CA THR A 268 -24.44 -13.89 -2.60
C THR A 268 -24.05 -15.28 -3.06
N PHE A 269 -23.05 -15.88 -2.41
CA PHE A 269 -22.50 -17.19 -2.72
C PHE A 269 -22.62 -18.12 -1.53
N LYS A 270 -22.88 -19.40 -1.81
CA LYS A 270 -22.58 -20.45 -0.85
C LYS A 270 -21.06 -20.65 -0.83
N GLU A 271 -20.45 -20.30 0.30
CA GLU A 271 -19.03 -20.48 0.54
C GLU A 271 -18.72 -21.92 0.98
N GLN A 272 -17.68 -22.49 0.40
CA GLN A 272 -17.24 -23.86 0.69
C GLN A 272 -15.75 -24.03 0.47
N ALA A 273 -15.18 -25.11 1.01
CA ALA A 273 -13.78 -25.45 0.86
C ALA A 273 -13.62 -26.75 0.04
N ALA A 274 -12.68 -26.75 -0.90
CA ALA A 274 -12.27 -27.97 -1.59
C ALA A 274 -11.57 -28.95 -0.62
N PRO A 275 -11.44 -30.25 -0.96
CA PRO A 275 -10.70 -31.21 -0.13
C PRO A 275 -9.30 -30.71 0.24
N GLY A 276 -8.97 -30.78 1.53
CA GLY A 276 -7.70 -30.29 2.07
C GLY A 276 -7.61 -28.77 2.28
N GLN A 277 -8.69 -28.03 2.01
CA GLN A 277 -8.86 -26.63 2.40
C GLN A 277 -9.88 -26.52 3.54
N TYR A 278 -9.89 -25.38 4.23
CA TYR A 278 -10.84 -25.11 5.32
C TYR A 278 -11.21 -23.62 5.35
N LEU A 279 -12.48 -23.37 5.69
CA LEU A 279 -13.01 -22.05 6.03
C LEU A 279 -12.51 -21.64 7.41
N ASN A 280 -12.58 -20.35 7.72
CA ASN A 280 -12.20 -19.83 9.04
C ASN A 280 -13.22 -20.17 10.14
N THR A 281 -12.99 -19.71 11.38
CA THR A 281 -13.88 -20.00 12.51
C THR A 281 -15.28 -19.42 12.37
N ALA A 282 -15.46 -18.36 11.58
CA ALA A 282 -16.77 -17.81 11.23
C ALA A 282 -17.49 -18.60 10.11
N GLY A 283 -16.87 -19.65 9.55
CA GLY A 283 -17.44 -20.43 8.45
C GLY A 283 -17.41 -19.69 7.12
N THR A 284 -16.46 -18.78 6.93
CA THR A 284 -16.28 -17.97 5.71
C THR A 284 -14.90 -18.20 5.09
N ILE A 285 -14.73 -17.81 3.82
CA ILE A 285 -13.47 -18.01 3.10
C ILE A 285 -12.36 -17.11 3.62
N PHE A 286 -12.68 -15.85 3.94
CA PHE A 286 -11.73 -14.85 4.40
C PHE A 286 -12.41 -13.87 5.36
N SER A 287 -11.59 -13.16 6.13
CA SER A 287 -12.03 -12.02 6.92
C SER A 287 -10.94 -10.93 6.94
N TRP A 288 -11.36 -9.67 7.05
CA TRP A 288 -10.46 -8.50 7.08
C TRP A 288 -9.49 -8.42 5.88
N GLN A 289 -9.88 -9.02 4.76
CA GLN A 289 -9.06 -9.28 3.58
C GLN A 289 -8.64 -8.01 2.84
N HIS A 290 -7.61 -8.15 2.00
CA HIS A 290 -7.07 -7.11 1.14
C HIS A 290 -6.79 -7.64 -0.27
N ASP A 291 -6.74 -6.70 -1.22
CA ASP A 291 -6.12 -6.85 -2.53
C ASP A 291 -6.65 -8.07 -3.34
N PRO A 292 -7.94 -8.09 -3.72
CA PRO A 292 -8.46 -9.05 -4.68
C PRO A 292 -7.63 -8.98 -5.97
N GLU A 293 -7.33 -10.14 -6.54
CA GLU A 293 -6.65 -10.27 -7.83
C GLU A 293 -7.47 -11.19 -8.74
N PRO A 294 -8.02 -10.70 -9.86
CA PRO A 294 -8.68 -11.54 -10.84
C PRO A 294 -7.63 -12.37 -11.59
N LEU A 295 -7.72 -13.69 -11.47
CA LEU A 295 -6.81 -14.64 -12.10
C LEU A 295 -7.36 -15.20 -13.43
N GLY A 296 -8.64 -14.93 -13.72
CA GLY A 296 -9.36 -15.35 -14.92
C GLY A 296 -10.04 -16.72 -14.78
N GLY A 297 -11.05 -16.96 -15.63
CA GLY A 297 -11.82 -18.21 -15.61
C GLY A 297 -12.59 -18.45 -14.31
N GLY A 298 -13.07 -17.38 -13.68
CA GLY A 298 -13.77 -17.42 -12.38
C GLY A 298 -12.85 -17.67 -11.19
N LEU A 299 -11.52 -17.59 -11.36
CA LEU A 299 -10.56 -17.66 -10.27
C LEU A 299 -10.14 -16.26 -9.83
N TYR A 300 -10.06 -16.10 -8.52
CA TYR A 300 -9.64 -14.87 -7.87
C TYR A 300 -8.75 -15.22 -6.67
N SER A 301 -7.86 -14.32 -6.27
CA SER A 301 -7.11 -14.47 -5.02
C SER A 301 -7.20 -13.24 -4.14
N TRP A 302 -7.03 -13.45 -2.84
CA TRP A 302 -7.01 -12.39 -1.83
C TRP A 302 -5.85 -12.61 -0.88
N PHE A 303 -5.35 -11.52 -0.32
CA PHE A 303 -4.60 -11.57 0.93
C PHE A 303 -5.61 -11.60 2.08
N ASP A 304 -5.69 -12.74 2.75
CA ASP A 304 -6.64 -13.03 3.81
C ASP A 304 -5.95 -12.84 5.17
N ASN A 305 -6.23 -11.68 5.79
CA ASN A 305 -5.60 -11.27 7.02
C ASN A 305 -6.04 -12.15 8.20
N GLU A 306 -7.32 -12.52 8.22
CA GLU A 306 -8.00 -13.26 9.28
C GLU A 306 -8.00 -12.59 10.65
N SER A 307 -7.50 -11.35 10.77
CA SER A 307 -7.40 -10.67 12.05
C SER A 307 -7.47 -9.15 11.94
N ALA A 308 -7.80 -8.53 13.07
CA ALA A 308 -7.76 -7.09 13.25
C ALA A 308 -7.29 -6.75 14.67
N GLY A 309 -6.37 -5.79 14.79
CA GLY A 309 -5.92 -5.30 16.09
C GLY A 309 -6.98 -4.45 16.79
N ALA A 310 -6.83 -4.25 18.10
CA ALA A 310 -7.72 -3.41 18.92
C ALA A 310 -7.89 -1.98 18.38
N ALA A 311 -6.82 -1.40 17.84
CA ALA A 311 -6.86 -0.08 17.20
C ALA A 311 -7.76 -0.06 15.95
N ASN A 312 -7.84 -1.18 15.22
CA ASN A 312 -8.62 -1.30 13.99
C ASN A 312 -10.10 -1.58 14.26
N THR A 313 -10.41 -2.29 15.35
CA THR A 313 -11.80 -2.60 15.75
C THR A 313 -12.41 -1.53 16.65
N GLY A 314 -11.59 -0.63 17.20
CA GLY A 314 -11.99 0.28 18.27
C GLY A 314 -12.38 -0.43 19.57
N ALA A 315 -12.10 -1.72 19.68
CA ALA A 315 -12.46 -2.62 20.77
C ALA A 315 -11.31 -3.60 21.04
N ARG A 316 -11.60 -4.90 21.20
CA ARG A 316 -10.57 -5.94 21.35
C ARG A 316 -10.01 -6.38 20.00
N ALA A 317 -8.80 -6.94 20.02
CA ALA A 317 -8.30 -7.67 18.86
C ALA A 317 -9.20 -8.88 18.56
N VAL A 318 -9.33 -9.21 17.28
CA VAL A 318 -10.10 -10.34 16.76
C VAL A 318 -9.25 -11.13 15.79
N GLU A 319 -9.49 -12.43 15.73
CA GLU A 319 -8.76 -13.37 14.90
C GLU A 319 -9.65 -14.58 14.60
N GLU A 320 -9.83 -14.89 13.31
CA GLU A 320 -10.61 -16.02 12.81
C GLU A 320 -9.71 -17.21 12.42
N LEU A 321 -8.41 -16.97 12.20
CA LEU A 321 -7.34 -17.96 12.09
C LEU A 321 -6.05 -17.40 12.69
N PRO A 322 -5.20 -18.23 13.33
CA PRO A 322 -3.98 -17.77 14.03
C PRO A 322 -2.87 -17.19 13.13
N PHE A 323 -3.11 -17.10 11.82
CA PHE A 323 -2.16 -16.64 10.83
C PHE A 323 -2.88 -16.15 9.57
N SER A 324 -2.22 -15.25 8.86
CA SER A 324 -2.70 -14.80 7.55
C SER A 324 -2.30 -15.78 6.45
N ARG A 325 -3.05 -15.75 5.35
CA ARG A 325 -2.82 -16.60 4.19
C ARG A 325 -3.18 -15.87 2.91
N VAL A 326 -2.70 -16.37 1.79
CA VAL A 326 -3.25 -16.01 0.48
C VAL A 326 -4.25 -17.08 0.11
N VAL A 327 -5.48 -16.70 -0.22
CA VAL A 327 -6.51 -17.64 -0.66
C VAL A 327 -6.72 -17.52 -2.16
N THR A 328 -7.01 -18.64 -2.83
CA THR A 328 -7.51 -18.68 -4.21
C THR A 328 -8.88 -19.31 -4.21
N VAL A 329 -9.85 -18.60 -4.78
CA VAL A 329 -11.26 -18.98 -4.78
C VAL A 329 -11.75 -19.13 -6.21
N ARG A 330 -12.50 -20.20 -6.45
CA ARG A 330 -13.28 -20.38 -7.67
C ARG A 330 -14.70 -19.89 -7.41
N VAL A 331 -15.11 -18.86 -8.13
CA VAL A 331 -16.47 -18.32 -8.12
C VAL A 331 -17.22 -18.87 -9.33
N ASP A 332 -18.35 -19.50 -9.07
CA ASP A 332 -19.34 -19.87 -10.09
C ASP A 332 -20.57 -18.96 -9.91
N GLU A 333 -20.64 -17.92 -10.74
CA GLU A 333 -21.72 -16.93 -10.71
C GLU A 333 -23.09 -17.54 -11.04
N LYS A 334 -23.13 -18.60 -11.86
CA LYS A 334 -24.38 -19.26 -12.25
C LYS A 334 -24.89 -20.16 -11.13
N ALA A 335 -24.00 -20.96 -10.54
CA ALA A 335 -24.34 -21.84 -9.42
C ALA A 335 -24.43 -21.10 -8.09
N ARG A 336 -23.98 -19.83 -8.03
CA ARG A 336 -23.85 -19.04 -6.80
C ARG A 336 -23.07 -19.78 -5.73
N THR A 337 -21.92 -20.34 -6.14
CA THR A 337 -20.96 -20.97 -5.21
C THR A 337 -19.60 -20.29 -5.29
N ALA A 338 -18.94 -20.19 -4.13
CA ALA A 338 -17.56 -19.77 -4.03
C ALA A 338 -16.77 -20.86 -3.30
N THR A 339 -15.77 -21.43 -3.96
CA THR A 339 -15.00 -22.56 -3.43
C THR A 339 -13.56 -22.13 -3.19
N LEU A 340 -13.11 -22.15 -1.94
CA LEU A 340 -11.69 -22.04 -1.61
C LEU A 340 -10.95 -23.28 -2.17
N VAL A 341 -10.10 -23.07 -3.17
CA VAL A 341 -9.40 -24.16 -3.88
C VAL A 341 -7.92 -24.27 -3.53
N LYS A 342 -7.31 -23.20 -3.00
CA LYS A 342 -5.90 -23.19 -2.62
C LYS A 342 -5.65 -22.12 -1.56
N SER A 343 -4.72 -22.41 -0.65
CA SER A 343 -4.17 -21.45 0.30
C SER A 343 -2.64 -21.47 0.29
N LEU A 344 -2.02 -20.33 0.56
CA LEU A 344 -0.59 -20.17 0.84
C LEU A 344 -0.46 -19.50 2.21
N ASN A 345 -0.16 -20.29 3.23
CA ASN A 345 -0.04 -19.78 4.59
C ASN A 345 1.21 -18.91 4.75
N GLN A 346 1.16 -17.95 5.67
CA GLN A 346 2.36 -17.24 6.11
C GLN A 346 3.43 -18.28 6.55
N PRO A 347 4.68 -18.21 6.06
CA PRO A 347 5.65 -19.31 6.21
C PRO A 347 5.99 -19.72 7.65
N ASP A 348 5.84 -18.79 8.59
CA ASP A 348 6.07 -18.99 10.02
C ASP A 348 4.76 -19.02 10.82
N TYR A 349 3.61 -19.10 10.13
CA TYR A 349 2.27 -19.05 10.72
C TYR A 349 2.04 -17.81 11.60
N LEU A 350 2.43 -16.63 11.09
CA LEU A 350 2.18 -15.34 11.73
C LEU A 350 0.94 -14.65 11.17
N SER A 351 0.31 -13.83 12.01
CA SER A 351 -0.91 -13.08 11.71
C SER A 351 -0.60 -11.60 11.40
N ALA A 352 -0.99 -11.15 10.21
CA ALA A 352 -0.93 -9.75 9.79
C ALA A 352 -2.30 -9.10 9.95
N SER A 353 -2.48 -8.29 10.99
CA SER A 353 -3.78 -7.67 11.33
C SER A 353 -4.30 -6.59 10.35
N SER A 354 -3.49 -6.20 9.37
CA SER A 354 -3.87 -5.22 8.33
C SER A 354 -2.89 -5.25 7.16
N GLN A 355 -3.30 -4.63 6.05
CA GLN A 355 -2.49 -4.44 4.84
C GLN A 355 -2.12 -5.79 4.19
N GLY A 356 -1.26 -5.75 3.18
CA GLY A 356 -0.76 -6.93 2.48
C GLY A 356 -1.35 -7.11 1.09
N ASN A 357 -0.70 -7.98 0.31
CA ASN A 357 -1.10 -8.32 -1.04
C ASN A 357 -0.48 -9.64 -1.49
N ALA A 358 -1.02 -10.19 -2.57
CA ALA A 358 -0.46 -11.37 -3.22
C ALA A 358 -0.45 -11.20 -4.75
N GLN A 359 0.66 -10.68 -5.27
CA GLN A 359 0.83 -10.52 -6.70
C GLN A 359 0.95 -11.90 -7.40
N PRO A 360 0.05 -12.25 -8.33
CA PRO A 360 0.20 -13.47 -9.12
C PRO A 360 1.42 -13.37 -10.05
N LEU A 361 2.21 -14.45 -10.13
CA LEU A 361 3.41 -14.49 -10.96
C LEU A 361 3.18 -15.28 -12.26
N ARG A 362 3.81 -14.83 -13.35
CA ARG A 362 3.64 -15.42 -14.71
C ARG A 362 3.92 -16.93 -14.80
N ARG A 363 4.77 -17.47 -13.93
CA ARG A 363 5.13 -18.90 -13.89
C ARG A 363 4.28 -19.71 -12.90
N GLY A 364 3.20 -19.10 -12.40
CA GLY A 364 2.43 -19.61 -11.27
C GLY A 364 3.11 -19.31 -9.94
N GLY A 365 2.32 -19.36 -8.87
CA GLY A 365 2.74 -18.90 -7.56
C GLY A 365 2.43 -17.42 -7.34
N ALA A 366 2.97 -16.85 -6.27
CA ALA A 366 2.68 -15.48 -5.87
C ALA A 366 3.87 -14.83 -5.16
N PHE A 367 4.04 -13.53 -5.37
CA PHE A 367 4.89 -12.68 -4.54
C PHE A 367 4.00 -11.96 -3.52
N VAL A 368 4.33 -12.09 -2.24
CA VAL A 368 3.44 -11.73 -1.13
C VAL A 368 4.13 -10.70 -0.25
N GLY A 369 3.48 -9.55 -0.07
CA GLY A 369 3.78 -8.61 1.00
C GLY A 369 2.88 -8.93 2.19
N TRP A 370 3.48 -9.18 3.36
CA TRP A 370 2.73 -9.60 4.55
C TRP A 370 2.19 -8.42 5.39
N GLY A 371 1.92 -7.29 4.76
CA GLY A 371 1.23 -6.15 5.34
C GLY A 371 1.90 -5.58 6.60
N SER A 372 1.18 -5.62 7.72
CA SER A 372 1.70 -5.15 9.03
C SER A 372 2.86 -6.00 9.57
N LEU A 373 3.13 -7.18 9.01
CA LEU A 373 4.32 -7.96 9.34
C LEU A 373 5.53 -7.47 8.52
N PRO A 374 6.76 -7.56 9.08
CA PRO A 374 7.95 -7.05 8.42
C PRO A 374 8.47 -8.00 7.32
N TYR A 375 7.62 -8.78 6.65
CA TYR A 375 8.04 -9.85 5.75
C TYR A 375 7.57 -9.64 4.31
N VAL A 376 8.39 -10.11 3.38
CA VAL A 376 8.00 -10.39 2.00
C VAL A 376 8.40 -11.82 1.64
N SER A 377 7.65 -12.48 0.76
CA SER A 377 7.94 -13.86 0.35
C SER A 377 7.55 -14.14 -1.09
N GLU A 378 8.18 -15.13 -1.70
CA GLU A 378 7.72 -15.71 -2.96
C GLU A 378 7.39 -17.19 -2.77
N PHE A 379 6.25 -17.60 -3.32
CA PHE A 379 5.85 -18.99 -3.47
C PHE A 379 5.89 -19.37 -4.94
N ASN A 380 6.41 -20.56 -5.24
CA ASN A 380 6.33 -21.13 -6.58
C ASN A 380 4.92 -21.71 -6.87
N ALA A 381 4.72 -22.24 -8.08
CA ALA A 381 3.44 -22.83 -8.50
C ALA A 381 2.96 -23.96 -7.56
N SER A 382 3.87 -24.75 -6.99
CA SER A 382 3.54 -25.83 -6.04
C SER A 382 3.23 -25.34 -4.63
N GLY A 383 3.28 -24.03 -4.37
CA GLY A 383 3.02 -23.44 -3.05
C GLY A 383 4.20 -23.53 -2.07
N LYS A 384 5.42 -23.80 -2.54
CA LYS A 384 6.62 -23.81 -1.69
C LYS A 384 7.24 -22.41 -1.65
N ALA A 385 7.59 -21.95 -0.45
CA ALA A 385 8.36 -20.72 -0.29
C ALA A 385 9.78 -20.85 -0.88
N VAL A 386 10.10 -19.96 -1.82
CA VAL A 386 11.36 -19.93 -2.57
C VAL A 386 12.17 -18.65 -2.36
N PHE A 387 11.53 -17.59 -1.88
CA PHE A 387 12.19 -16.36 -1.42
C PHE A 387 11.54 -15.90 -0.13
N LYS A 388 12.34 -15.34 0.79
CA LYS A 388 11.87 -14.70 2.02
C LYS A 388 12.85 -13.61 2.42
N ALA A 389 12.35 -12.42 2.71
CA ALA A 389 13.14 -11.34 3.30
C ALA A 389 12.35 -10.66 4.43
N ARG A 390 13.08 -9.99 5.32
CA ARG A 390 12.53 -9.32 6.49
C ARG A 390 13.08 -7.91 6.64
N PHE A 391 12.21 -6.95 6.94
CA PHE A 391 12.58 -5.61 7.39
C PHE A 391 13.08 -5.60 8.85
N PRO A 392 13.71 -4.50 9.31
CA PRO A 392 14.01 -4.31 10.71
C PRO A 392 12.73 -4.19 11.55
N THR A 393 12.85 -4.39 12.86
CA THR A 393 11.71 -4.20 13.77
C THR A 393 11.15 -2.78 13.68
N GLY A 394 9.82 -2.67 13.65
CA GLY A 394 9.11 -1.39 13.51
C GLY A 394 9.04 -0.86 12.07
N VAL A 395 9.41 -1.68 11.08
CA VAL A 395 9.29 -1.36 9.65
C VAL A 395 8.43 -2.41 8.98
N ASN A 396 7.51 -1.96 8.14
CA ASN A 396 6.72 -2.81 7.27
C ASN A 396 6.53 -2.16 5.90
N SER A 397 5.93 -2.88 4.96
CA SER A 397 5.55 -2.35 3.65
C SER A 397 4.07 -2.63 3.43
N TYR A 398 3.30 -1.63 3.00
CA TYR A 398 1.85 -1.76 2.83
C TYR A 398 1.48 -2.89 1.85
N ARG A 399 2.14 -2.89 0.69
CA ARG A 399 2.17 -3.98 -0.29
C ARG A 399 3.60 -4.19 -0.76
N ALA A 400 3.87 -5.33 -1.40
CA ALA A 400 5.16 -5.61 -2.02
C ALA A 400 4.95 -6.32 -3.36
N TYR A 401 5.79 -6.01 -4.34
CA TYR A 401 5.67 -6.55 -5.69
C TYR A 401 7.02 -6.98 -6.25
N ARG A 402 6.97 -7.78 -7.32
CA ARG A 402 8.12 -8.20 -8.09
C ARG A 402 7.89 -7.97 -9.57
N PHE A 403 8.75 -7.16 -10.19
CA PHE A 403 8.63 -6.82 -11.60
C PHE A 403 9.97 -6.93 -12.34
N PRO A 404 9.94 -7.25 -13.65
CA PRO A 404 11.10 -7.00 -14.48
C PRO A 404 11.31 -5.48 -14.60
N TRP A 405 12.35 -4.97 -13.93
CA TRP A 405 12.74 -3.56 -13.98
C TRP A 405 14.20 -3.46 -14.44
N LYS A 406 14.49 -2.49 -15.28
CA LYS A 406 15.83 -2.23 -15.83
C LYS A 406 16.04 -0.76 -16.12
#